data_AF-R6DQU9-F1
#
_entry.id   AF-R6DQU9-F1
#
_cell.length_a   1.000
_cell.length_b   1.000
_cell.length_c   1.000
_cell.angle_alpha   90.00
_cell.angle_beta   90.00
_cell.angle_gamma   90.00
#
_symmetry.space_group_name_H-M   'P 1'
#
loop_
_entity.id
_entity.type
_entity.pdbx_description
1 polymer ?
#
loop_
_entity_poly.entity_id
_entity_poly.type
_entity_poly.pdbx_seq_one_letter_code
_entity_poly.pdbx_strand_id
1 'polypeptide(L)'
;MKIYEYIAENFYYDDVAFRTSSKQYVDPYKNLYNMRNKKKSANSEDGKVSTTCVGYSAAVCALARAQGIPTRIVNGHHISLNGTEYNNWSTEENITKLDHWWNECYVDGRWITVDAAPGNSNKWDSNTNTWTYTGLTNYIYFDPTPEQLATSHMLLAVKGI
;
A
#
# COMPACT_ATOMS: atom_id res chain seq x y z
N MET A 1 1.22 18.04 -5.98
CA MET A 1 0.67 17.15 -4.92
C MET A 1 1.77 16.18 -4.53
N LYS A 2 2.01 15.99 -3.22
CA LYS A 2 2.98 15.01 -2.74
C LYS A 2 2.31 13.63 -2.67
N ILE A 3 2.57 12.77 -3.66
CA ILE A 3 1.78 11.55 -3.91
C ILE A 3 1.87 10.56 -2.74
N TYR A 4 3.08 10.31 -2.22
CA TYR A 4 3.28 9.40 -1.08
C TYR A 4 2.51 9.86 0.15
N GLU A 5 2.76 11.09 0.60
CA GLU A 5 2.06 11.69 1.75
C GLU A 5 0.54 11.63 1.56
N TYR A 6 0.04 12.02 0.38
CA TYR A 6 -1.40 12.02 0.12
C TYR A 6 -2.04 10.63 0.27
N ILE A 7 -1.41 9.59 -0.27
CA ILE A 7 -1.96 8.24 -0.18
C ILE A 7 -1.77 7.67 1.24
N ALA A 8 -0.57 7.74 1.79
CA ALA A 8 -0.25 7.21 3.11
C ALA A 8 -0.96 7.95 4.24
N GLU A 9 -1.33 9.22 4.08
CA GLU A 9 -2.10 9.94 5.09
C GLU A 9 -3.59 9.60 5.03
N ASN A 10 -4.18 9.40 3.84
CA ASN A 10 -5.63 9.40 3.67
C ASN A 10 -6.27 8.02 3.48
N PHE A 11 -5.52 7.00 3.08
CA PHE A 11 -6.05 5.66 2.87
C PHE A 11 -6.04 4.86 4.18
N TYR A 12 -6.91 3.85 4.26
CA TYR A 12 -7.00 2.93 5.40
C TYR A 12 -6.74 1.50 4.92
N TYR A 13 -5.92 0.75 5.66
CA TYR A 13 -5.69 -0.65 5.34
C TYR A 13 -6.89 -1.52 5.75
N ASP A 14 -7.40 -2.31 4.81
CA ASP A 14 -8.50 -3.25 5.03
C ASP A 14 -7.98 -4.60 5.55
N ASP A 15 -7.86 -4.70 6.87
CA ASP A 15 -7.35 -5.91 7.54
C ASP A 15 -8.24 -7.13 7.30
N VAL A 16 -9.55 -6.92 7.10
CA VAL A 16 -10.50 -8.01 6.85
C VAL A 16 -10.31 -8.54 5.43
N ALA A 17 -10.26 -7.65 4.43
CA ALA A 17 -10.02 -8.06 3.04
C ALA A 17 -8.66 -8.75 2.87
N PHE A 18 -7.62 -8.24 3.54
CA PHE A 18 -6.31 -8.87 3.55
C PHE A 18 -6.36 -10.29 4.15
N ARG A 19 -6.88 -10.45 5.37
CA ARG A 19 -6.90 -11.74 6.08
C ARG A 19 -7.80 -12.78 5.41
N THR A 20 -8.90 -12.34 4.80
CA THR A 20 -9.90 -13.24 4.19
C THR A 20 -9.73 -13.43 2.68
N SER A 21 -8.75 -12.76 2.07
CA SER A 21 -8.58 -12.71 0.61
C SER A 21 -9.87 -12.28 -0.13
N SER A 22 -10.68 -11.44 0.50
CA SER A 22 -11.91 -10.92 -0.11
C SER A 22 -11.60 -9.70 -1.00
N LYS A 23 -12.63 -9.00 -1.47
CA LYS A 23 -12.48 -7.93 -2.46
C LYS A 23 -11.61 -6.78 -1.91
N GLN A 24 -10.52 -6.47 -2.60
CA GLN A 24 -9.52 -5.51 -2.12
C GLN A 24 -9.69 -4.07 -2.67
N TYR A 25 -10.72 -3.83 -3.50
CA TYR A 25 -11.05 -2.49 -4.01
C TYR A 25 -9.87 -1.76 -4.69
N VAL A 26 -9.27 -2.38 -5.69
CA VAL A 26 -8.01 -1.91 -6.32
C VAL A 26 -8.16 -0.79 -7.35
N ASP A 27 -9.38 -0.34 -7.64
CA ASP A 27 -9.65 0.72 -8.63
C ASP A 27 -9.28 2.10 -8.05
N PRO A 28 -8.18 2.72 -8.52
CA PRO A 28 -7.71 3.98 -7.95
C PRO A 28 -8.65 5.14 -8.28
N TYR A 29 -9.29 5.14 -9.46
CA TYR A 29 -10.23 6.19 -9.83
C TYR A 29 -11.45 6.17 -8.91
N LYS A 30 -12.06 5.00 -8.72
CA LYS A 30 -13.25 4.87 -7.87
C LYS A 30 -12.94 5.20 -6.41
N ASN A 31 -11.81 4.76 -5.88
CA ASN A 31 -11.39 5.07 -4.52
C ASN A 31 -11.19 6.58 -4.32
N LEU A 32 -10.41 7.23 -5.20
CA LEU A 32 -10.15 8.67 -5.13
C LEU A 32 -11.43 9.48 -5.34
N TYR A 33 -12.30 9.07 -6.27
CA TYR A 33 -13.59 9.71 -6.50
C TYR A 33 -14.48 9.63 -5.27
N ASN A 34 -14.62 8.45 -4.67
CA ASN A 34 -15.46 8.25 -3.49
C ASN A 34 -14.94 9.04 -2.28
N MET A 35 -13.63 9.01 -2.07
CA MET A 35 -12.96 9.77 -1.01
C MET A 35 -13.21 11.27 -1.17
N ARG A 36 -12.91 11.85 -2.35
CA ARG A 36 -13.08 13.29 -2.59
C ARG A 36 -14.52 13.77 -2.53
N ASN A 37 -15.47 12.94 -2.95
CA ASN A 37 -16.89 13.30 -3.01
C ASN A 37 -17.70 12.76 -1.81
N LYS A 38 -17.03 12.25 -0.77
CA LYS A 38 -17.65 11.67 0.43
C LYS A 38 -18.75 10.64 0.11
N LYS A 39 -18.56 9.86 -0.96
CA LYS A 39 -19.55 8.87 -1.40
C LYS A 39 -19.46 7.64 -0.52
N LYS A 40 -20.58 7.28 0.09
CA LYS A 40 -20.72 6.01 0.80
C LYS A 40 -20.69 4.85 -0.20
N SER A 41 -19.84 3.88 0.05
CA SER A 41 -19.75 2.64 -0.73
C SER A 41 -19.28 1.49 0.17
N ALA A 42 -19.03 0.32 -0.41
CA ALA A 42 -18.60 -0.85 0.36
C ALA A 42 -17.25 -0.66 1.07
N ASN A 43 -16.38 0.26 0.60
CA ASN A 43 -15.07 0.53 1.18
C ASN A 43 -14.83 2.03 1.44
N SER A 44 -15.89 2.84 1.52
CA SER A 44 -15.73 4.29 1.72
C SER A 44 -16.89 4.91 2.49
N GLU A 45 -16.57 5.86 3.37
CA GLU A 45 -17.55 6.61 4.16
C GLU A 45 -16.96 7.96 4.58
N ASP A 46 -17.74 9.04 4.41
CA ASP A 46 -17.40 10.43 4.81
C ASP A 46 -15.94 10.86 4.53
N GLY A 47 -15.47 10.58 3.31
CA GLY A 47 -14.14 10.99 2.87
C GLY A 47 -13.01 10.04 3.28
N LYS A 48 -13.34 8.88 3.85
CA LYS A 48 -12.41 7.77 4.09
C LYS A 48 -12.56 6.73 2.98
N VAL A 49 -11.47 6.05 2.67
CA VAL A 49 -11.46 4.90 1.75
C VAL A 49 -10.51 3.82 2.26
N SER A 50 -10.95 2.57 2.17
CA SER A 50 -10.17 1.40 2.58
C SER A 50 -9.78 0.54 1.38
N THR A 51 -8.59 -0.04 1.45
CA THR A 51 -8.05 -0.98 0.46
C THR A 51 -6.84 -1.72 1.05
N THR A 52 -6.17 -2.56 0.28
CA THR A 52 -4.95 -3.29 0.68
C THR A 52 -3.72 -2.77 -0.06
N CYS A 53 -2.55 -3.36 0.15
CA CYS A 53 -1.28 -3.02 -0.53
C CYS A 53 -1.44 -2.85 -2.06
N VAL A 54 -2.28 -3.67 -2.71
CA VAL A 54 -2.57 -3.56 -4.14
C VAL A 54 -3.25 -2.25 -4.51
N GLY A 55 -4.24 -1.80 -3.73
CA GLY A 55 -4.95 -0.55 -4.03
C GLY A 55 -4.17 0.70 -3.62
N TYR A 56 -3.35 0.64 -2.57
CA TYR A 56 -2.34 1.66 -2.29
C TYR A 56 -1.39 1.81 -3.49
N SER A 57 -0.87 0.68 -3.98
CA SER A 57 0.04 0.64 -5.13
C SER A 57 -0.62 1.14 -6.42
N ALA A 58 -1.89 0.80 -6.65
CA ALA A 58 -2.65 1.28 -7.79
C ALA A 58 -2.88 2.79 -7.73
N ALA A 59 -3.16 3.34 -6.55
CA ALA A 59 -3.36 4.78 -6.35
C ALA A 59 -2.08 5.58 -6.59
N VAL A 60 -0.95 5.15 -6.02
CA VAL A 60 0.36 5.77 -6.27
C VAL A 60 0.70 5.68 -7.76
N CYS A 61 0.56 4.51 -8.38
CA CYS A 61 0.85 4.31 -9.81
C CYS A 61 0.01 5.24 -10.70
N ALA A 62 -1.30 5.30 -10.47
CA ALA A 62 -2.21 6.13 -11.26
C ALA A 62 -1.89 7.63 -11.09
N LEU A 63 -1.67 8.09 -9.86
CA LEU A 63 -1.35 9.49 -9.59
C LEU A 63 0.01 9.89 -10.15
N ALA A 64 1.03 9.03 -10.02
CA ALA A 64 2.36 9.31 -10.55
C ALA A 64 2.36 9.36 -12.08
N ARG A 65 1.72 8.37 -12.75
CA ARG A 65 1.54 8.37 -14.21
C ARG A 65 0.75 9.60 -14.68
N ALA A 66 -0.26 10.04 -13.93
CA ALA A 66 -1.01 11.26 -14.23
C ALA A 66 -0.17 12.55 -14.10
N GLN A 67 0.96 12.53 -13.40
CA GLN A 67 1.93 13.62 -13.34
C GLN A 67 3.09 13.45 -14.33
N GLY A 68 3.02 12.45 -15.22
CA GLY A 68 4.08 12.17 -16.19
C GLY A 68 5.29 11.41 -15.63
N ILE A 69 5.19 10.85 -14.42
CA ILE A 69 6.26 10.06 -13.81
C ILE A 69 6.10 8.59 -14.24
N PRO A 70 7.07 8.02 -14.98
CA PRO A 70 7.04 6.61 -15.32
C PRO A 70 7.03 5.78 -14.04
N THR A 71 6.00 4.96 -13.86
CA THR A 71 5.78 4.20 -12.62
C THR A 71 5.29 2.81 -12.97
N ARG A 72 5.74 1.80 -12.24
CA ARG A 72 5.25 0.42 -12.34
C ARG A 72 4.85 -0.11 -10.96
N ILE A 73 3.93 -1.06 -10.96
CA ILE A 73 3.62 -1.85 -9.77
C ILE A 73 4.55 -3.06 -9.81
N VAL A 74 5.21 -3.32 -8.68
CA VAL A 74 6.05 -4.49 -8.46
C VAL A 74 5.44 -5.33 -7.33
N ASN A 75 5.81 -6.61 -7.28
CA ASN A 75 5.26 -7.52 -6.30
C ASN A 75 6.27 -8.56 -5.81
N GLY A 76 5.96 -9.08 -4.63
CA GLY A 76 6.80 -10.04 -3.94
C GLY A 76 6.23 -10.35 -2.57
N HIS A 77 7.13 -10.49 -1.60
CA HIS A 77 6.82 -10.82 -0.21
C HIS A 77 7.19 -9.67 0.71
N HIS A 78 6.37 -9.43 1.73
CA HIS A 78 6.72 -8.61 2.88
C HIS A 78 6.70 -9.49 4.12
N ILE A 79 7.69 -9.33 5.00
CA ILE A 79 7.73 -10.02 6.30
C ILE A 79 6.37 -9.88 7.02
N SER A 80 5.81 -11.00 7.42
CA SER A 80 4.51 -11.03 8.08
C SER A 80 4.60 -10.61 9.55
N LEU A 81 3.47 -10.15 10.07
CA LEU A 81 3.29 -9.93 11.51
C LEU A 81 3.01 -11.28 12.19
N ASN A 82 3.73 -11.54 13.28
CA ASN A 82 3.46 -12.62 14.21
C ASN A 82 2.91 -12.04 15.52
N GLY A 83 1.59 -12.00 15.63
CA GLY A 83 0.91 -11.32 16.74
C GLY A 83 1.13 -9.81 16.69
N THR A 84 1.96 -9.27 17.59
CA THR A 84 2.24 -7.83 17.70
C THR A 84 3.59 -7.41 17.13
N GLU A 85 4.45 -8.36 16.74
CA GLU A 85 5.79 -8.08 16.24
C GLU A 85 5.95 -8.59 14.80
N TYR A 86 6.82 -7.95 14.01
CA TYR A 86 7.21 -8.48 12.71
C TYR A 86 8.14 -9.67 12.90
N ASN A 87 8.01 -10.68 12.04
CA ASN A 87 9.01 -11.72 11.90
C ASN A 87 10.36 -11.14 11.45
N ASN A 88 11.38 -11.98 11.35
CA ASN A 88 12.60 -11.71 10.58
C ASN A 88 12.80 -12.83 9.55
N TRP A 89 13.76 -12.70 8.65
CA TRP A 89 13.99 -13.72 7.60
C TRP A 89 14.33 -15.13 8.11
N SER A 90 14.76 -15.29 9.37
CA SER A 90 14.98 -16.62 9.96
C SER A 90 13.70 -17.25 10.54
N THR A 91 12.66 -16.46 10.78
CA THR A 91 11.37 -16.91 11.33
C THR A 91 10.22 -16.79 10.34
N GLU A 92 10.41 -16.10 9.22
CA GLU A 92 9.40 -15.91 8.20
C GLU A 92 9.11 -17.22 7.46
N GLU A 93 7.85 -17.61 7.45
CA GLU A 93 7.38 -18.76 6.68
C GLU A 93 6.90 -18.34 5.28
N ASN A 94 6.93 -19.27 4.33
CA ASN A 94 6.43 -19.05 2.97
C ASN A 94 7.05 -17.84 2.26
N ILE A 95 8.35 -17.57 2.47
CA ILE A 95 9.04 -16.40 1.90
C ILE A 95 8.81 -16.22 0.38
N THR A 96 8.62 -17.30 -0.38
CA THR A 96 8.37 -17.24 -1.82
C THR A 96 6.92 -16.91 -2.20
N LYS A 97 6.08 -16.52 -1.25
CA LYS A 97 4.69 -16.17 -1.48
C LYS A 97 4.62 -14.76 -2.07
N LEU A 98 3.83 -14.62 -3.12
CA LEU A 98 3.54 -13.32 -3.72
C LEU A 98 2.28 -12.76 -3.05
N ASP A 99 2.46 -11.91 -2.05
CA ASP A 99 1.38 -11.34 -1.25
C ASP A 99 1.54 -9.86 -0.88
N HIS A 100 2.59 -9.22 -1.41
CA HIS A 100 2.80 -7.79 -1.25
C HIS A 100 3.04 -7.07 -2.58
N TRP A 101 2.51 -5.85 -2.68
CA TRP A 101 2.60 -5.00 -3.85
C TRP A 101 3.02 -3.60 -3.43
N TRP A 102 3.94 -3.02 -4.19
CA TRP A 102 4.42 -1.65 -4.04
C TRP A 102 4.75 -1.05 -5.41
N ASN A 103 5.38 0.13 -5.44
CA ASN A 103 5.72 0.82 -6.67
C ASN A 103 7.22 1.00 -6.85
N GLU A 104 7.60 1.11 -8.12
CA GLU A 104 8.85 1.75 -8.51
C GLU A 104 8.52 2.93 -9.42
N CYS A 105 9.08 4.09 -9.10
CA CYS A 105 8.87 5.35 -9.82
C CYS A 105 10.19 5.83 -10.42
N TYR A 106 10.22 6.28 -11.67
CA TYR A 106 11.41 6.83 -12.31
C TYR A 106 11.49 8.34 -12.08
N VAL A 107 12.37 8.77 -11.18
CA VAL A 107 12.52 10.15 -10.73
C VAL A 107 14.00 10.50 -10.78
N ASP A 108 14.33 11.69 -11.28
CA ASP A 108 15.70 12.23 -11.33
C ASP A 108 16.74 11.26 -11.93
N GLY A 109 16.34 10.53 -12.97
CA GLY A 109 17.23 9.63 -13.72
C GLY A 109 17.42 8.24 -13.12
N ARG A 110 16.66 7.85 -12.08
CA ARG A 110 16.71 6.50 -11.51
C ARG A 110 15.34 6.00 -11.06
N TRP A 111 15.23 4.69 -10.92
CA TRP A 111 14.09 4.08 -10.24
C TRP A 111 14.24 4.24 -8.73
N ILE A 112 13.17 4.67 -8.07
CA ILE A 112 13.04 4.74 -6.62
C ILE A 112 11.96 3.75 -6.18
N THR A 113 12.13 3.13 -5.02
CA THR A 113 11.09 2.28 -4.41
C THR A 113 10.11 3.13 -3.63
N VAL A 114 8.80 2.88 -3.80
CA VAL A 114 7.74 3.57 -3.06
C VAL A 114 6.73 2.55 -2.56
N ASP A 115 6.70 2.32 -1.25
CA ASP A 115 5.63 1.56 -0.60
C ASP A 115 4.88 2.44 0.41
N ALA A 116 3.66 2.84 0.02
CA ALA A 116 2.82 3.72 0.80
C ALA A 116 1.95 2.99 1.84
N ALA A 117 1.76 1.68 1.72
CA ALA A 117 0.92 0.91 2.65
C ALA A 117 1.44 0.93 4.10
N PRO A 118 2.74 0.72 4.37
CA PRO A 118 3.31 0.78 5.72
C PRO A 118 3.67 2.21 6.18
N GLY A 119 3.38 3.25 5.40
CA GLY A 119 3.64 4.65 5.78
C GLY A 119 2.75 5.16 6.92
N ASN A 120 1.72 4.39 7.30
CA ASN A 120 0.76 4.69 8.36
C ASN A 120 0.27 3.41 9.04
N SER A 121 -0.57 3.58 10.07
CA SER A 121 -1.34 2.51 10.71
C SER A 121 -2.86 2.79 10.68
N ASN A 122 -3.32 3.52 9.66
CA ASN A 122 -4.74 3.73 9.40
C ASN A 122 -5.37 2.38 9.04
N LYS A 123 -6.48 2.03 9.69
CA LYS A 123 -7.14 0.73 9.54
C LYS A 123 -8.63 0.85 9.40
N TRP A 124 -9.21 -0.02 8.59
CA TRP A 124 -10.64 -0.24 8.54
C TRP A 124 -10.95 -1.71 8.84
N ASP A 125 -11.85 -1.94 9.80
CA ASP A 125 -12.41 -3.24 10.11
C ASP A 125 -13.88 -3.28 9.71
N SER A 126 -14.18 -4.01 8.65
CA SER A 126 -15.54 -4.16 8.12
C SER A 126 -16.47 -4.97 9.02
N ASN A 127 -15.94 -5.79 9.95
CA ASN A 127 -16.77 -6.58 10.86
C ASN A 127 -17.35 -5.72 11.99
N THR A 128 -16.57 -4.74 12.45
CA THR A 128 -16.96 -3.81 13.53
C THR A 128 -17.37 -2.43 13.00
N ASN A 129 -17.22 -2.20 11.69
CA ASN A 129 -17.38 -0.90 11.03
C ASN A 129 -16.53 0.21 11.69
N THR A 130 -15.30 -0.12 12.07
CA THR A 130 -14.40 0.79 12.80
C THR A 130 -13.32 1.34 11.87
N TRP A 131 -13.16 2.67 11.88
CA TRP A 131 -12.09 3.38 11.19
C TRP A 131 -11.08 3.90 12.22
N THR A 132 -9.85 3.42 12.19
CA THR A 132 -8.75 3.89 13.04
C THR A 132 -7.82 4.78 12.22
N TYR A 133 -7.55 5.99 12.70
CA TYR A 133 -6.69 6.96 12.02
C TYR A 133 -5.46 7.26 12.85
N THR A 134 -4.29 7.13 12.25
CA THR A 134 -2.99 7.54 12.81
C THR A 134 -2.33 8.65 12.00
N GLY A 135 -2.81 8.90 10.77
CA GLY A 135 -2.12 9.75 9.80
C GLY A 135 -0.81 9.12 9.32
N LEU A 136 -0.04 9.89 8.54
CA LEU A 136 1.30 9.50 8.11
C LEU A 136 2.23 9.40 9.33
N THR A 137 2.86 8.25 9.52
CA THR A 137 3.72 8.00 10.69
C THR A 137 5.19 7.92 10.34
N ASN A 138 5.55 7.60 9.09
CA ASN A 138 6.93 7.41 8.69
C ASN A 138 7.15 7.53 7.17
N TYR A 139 8.43 7.56 6.77
CA TYR A 139 8.87 7.56 5.37
C TYR A 139 9.83 6.39 5.08
N ILE A 140 9.81 5.34 5.91
CA ILE A 140 10.82 4.26 5.89
C ILE A 140 10.93 3.63 4.50
N TYR A 141 9.80 3.50 3.80
CA TYR A 141 9.72 2.90 2.46
C TYR A 141 9.42 3.90 1.34
N PHE A 142 9.75 5.17 1.55
CA PHE A 142 9.84 6.17 0.49
C PHE A 142 11.31 6.35 0.09
N ASP A 143 11.70 5.67 -1.00
CA ASP A 143 13.08 5.58 -1.49
C ASP A 143 14.10 5.05 -0.45
N PRO A 144 13.83 3.88 0.18
CA PRO A 144 14.79 3.25 1.07
C PRO A 144 16.08 2.86 0.33
N THR A 145 17.17 2.71 1.08
CA THR A 145 18.34 2.01 0.52
C THR A 145 17.99 0.54 0.23
N PRO A 146 18.69 -0.13 -0.70
CA PRO A 146 18.48 -1.55 -0.97
C PRO A 146 18.60 -2.42 0.29
N GLU A 147 19.53 -2.09 1.19
CA GLU A 147 19.74 -2.81 2.46
C GLU A 147 18.54 -2.64 3.39
N GLN A 148 18.00 -1.42 3.52
CA GLN A 148 16.80 -1.17 4.32
C GLN A 148 15.59 -1.89 3.74
N LEU A 149 15.41 -1.86 2.41
CA LEU A 149 14.33 -2.57 1.75
C LEU A 149 14.44 -4.09 1.98
N ALA A 150 15.65 -4.64 1.86
CA ALA A 150 15.93 -6.06 2.05
C ALA A 150 15.73 -6.53 3.50
N THR A 151 15.51 -5.64 4.48
CA THR A 151 15.15 -6.07 5.85
C THR A 151 13.76 -6.67 5.94
N SER A 152 12.85 -6.34 5.00
CA SER A 152 11.44 -6.73 5.08
C SER A 152 10.80 -7.10 3.75
N HIS A 153 11.37 -6.69 2.61
CA HIS A 153 10.83 -6.95 1.29
C HIS A 153 11.69 -7.93 0.50
N MET A 154 11.04 -8.84 -0.20
CA MET A 154 11.67 -9.68 -1.22
C MET A 154 10.93 -9.56 -2.54
N LEU A 155 11.63 -9.15 -3.59
CA LEU A 155 11.10 -9.08 -4.95
C LEU A 155 11.04 -10.48 -5.57
N LEU A 156 9.86 -10.93 -6.00
CA LEU A 156 9.67 -12.28 -6.56
C LEU A 156 9.29 -12.28 -8.04
N ALA A 157 8.58 -11.26 -8.53
CA ALA A 157 8.30 -11.11 -9.96
C ALA A 157 8.07 -9.66 -10.36
N VAL A 158 8.79 -9.18 -11.38
CA VAL A 158 8.42 -7.97 -12.11
C VAL A 158 7.48 -8.37 -13.24
N LYS A 159 6.17 -8.41 -12.97
CA LYS A 159 5.18 -8.48 -14.06
C LYS A 159 4.97 -7.05 -14.55
N GLY A 160 5.64 -6.69 -15.64
CA GLY A 160 5.35 -5.44 -16.34
C GLY A 160 3.90 -5.43 -16.79
N ILE A 161 3.13 -4.44 -16.32
CA ILE A 161 1.82 -4.07 -16.88
C ILE A 161 1.92 -2.67 -17.47
#